data_AF-A0A973MB49-F1
#
_entry.id   AF-A0A973MB49-F1
#
_cell.length_a   1.000
_cell.length_b   1.000
_cell.length_c   1.000
_cell.angle_alpha   90.00
_cell.angle_beta   90.00
_cell.angle_gamma   90.00
#
_symmetry.space_group_name_H-M   'P 1'
#
loop_
_entity.id
_entity.type
_entity.pdbx_description
1 polymer ?
#
loop_
_entity_poly.entity_id
_entity_poly.type
_entity_poly.pdbx_seq_one_letter_code
_entity_poly.pdbx_strand_id
1 'polypeptide(L)'
;PPFGAGLAVGIVAGDFAFRRRGSRYLSLAIGVVAAIALAALWHGPAGAADRFTDEVERGIRQTIVYWEIPQVNGHLHHGPLTRRAILSGPADDFQRSQLAQYISQVPGVSSASWSATAAGIPLIVEGAGVALLGFLFGLFGAYLRDIRRRYNAQWNW
;
A
#
# COMPACT_ATOMS: atom_id res chain seq x y z
N PRO A 1 11.14 -0.94 -2.59
CA PRO A 1 9.97 -1.38 -1.79
C PRO A 1 9.68 -0.34 -0.68
N PRO A 2 8.40 -0.07 -0.37
CA PRO A 2 8.00 1.02 0.54
C PRO A 2 8.61 0.91 1.93
N PHE A 3 8.74 -0.32 2.44
CA PHE A 3 9.44 -0.60 3.70
C PHE A 3 10.91 -0.14 3.69
N GLY A 4 11.65 -0.42 2.62
CA GLY A 4 13.07 -0.06 2.50
C GLY A 4 13.31 1.46 2.42
N ALA A 5 12.41 2.18 1.75
CA ALA A 5 12.47 3.64 1.69
C ALA A 5 12.18 4.28 3.06
N GLY A 6 11.14 3.81 3.76
CA GLY A 6 10.81 4.28 5.11
C GLY A 6 11.94 4.02 6.11
N LEU A 7 12.59 2.86 6.01
CA LEU A 7 13.71 2.48 6.87
C LEU A 7 14.94 3.39 6.64
N ALA A 8 15.32 3.65 5.38
CA ALA A 8 16.43 4.54 5.05
C ALA A 8 16.20 5.97 5.54
N VAL A 9 15.00 6.52 5.33
CA VAL A 9 14.63 7.86 5.80
C VAL A 9 14.63 7.93 7.33
N GLY A 10 14.11 6.91 8.01
CA GLY A 10 14.10 6.82 9.47
C GLY A 10 15.51 6.82 10.09
N ILE A 11 16.46 6.10 9.47
CA ILE A 11 17.86 6.08 9.92
C ILE A 11 18.50 7.48 9.81
N VAL A 12 18.34 8.15 8.66
CA VAL A 12 18.94 9.46 8.41
C VAL A 12 18.32 10.53 9.32
N ALA A 13 16.99 10.55 9.45
CA ALA A 13 16.28 11.49 10.31
C ALA A 13 16.64 11.26 11.80
N GLY A 14 16.74 10.00 12.22
CA GLY A 14 17.14 9.63 13.58
C GLY A 14 18.57 10.09 13.91
N ASP A 15 19.55 9.79 13.05
CA ASP A 15 20.94 10.19 13.28
C ASP A 15 21.10 11.72 13.36
N PHE A 16 20.34 12.48 12.55
CA PHE A 16 20.35 13.93 12.59
C PHE A 16 19.66 14.50 13.85
N ALA A 17 18.53 13.91 14.26
CA ALA A 17 17.78 14.32 15.45
C ALA A 17 18.57 14.09 16.75
N PHE A 18 19.22 12.93 16.90
CA PHE A 18 19.95 12.62 18.12
C PHE A 18 21.25 13.42 18.28
N ARG A 19 21.89 13.84 17.19
CA ARG A 19 23.12 14.66 17.21
C ARG A 19 22.91 16.14 17.56
N ARG A 20 21.77 16.77 17.19
CA ARG A 20 21.52 18.21 17.45
C ARG A 20 20.34 18.44 18.40
N ARG A 21 20.66 18.75 19.67
CA ARG A 21 19.71 18.87 20.80
C ARG A 21 18.59 19.89 20.60
N GLY A 22 18.81 20.96 19.82
CA GLY A 22 17.84 22.05 19.62
C GLY A 22 16.83 21.87 18.47
N SER A 23 17.03 20.92 17.56
CA SER A 23 16.23 20.81 16.32
C SER A 23 15.54 19.46 16.13
N ARG A 24 15.43 18.66 17.19
CA ARG A 24 14.91 17.28 17.17
C ARG A 24 13.55 17.15 16.50
N TYR A 25 12.60 18.01 16.86
CA TYR A 25 11.25 17.98 16.31
C TYR A 25 11.21 18.32 14.81
N LEU A 26 12.05 19.25 14.36
CA LEU A 26 12.11 19.68 12.96
C LEU A 26 12.73 18.58 12.06
N SER A 27 13.79 17.92 12.51
CA SER A 27 14.38 16.79 11.78
C SER A 27 13.43 15.59 11.69
N LEU A 28 12.66 15.33 12.74
CA LEU A 28 11.65 14.27 12.73
C LEU A 28 10.49 14.61 11.80
N ALA A 29 9.99 15.85 11.83
CA ALA A 29 8.93 16.31 10.94
C ALA A 29 9.37 16.21 9.46
N ILE A 30 10.59 16.63 9.13
CA ILE A 30 11.13 16.51 7.77
C ILE A 30 11.25 15.04 7.34
N GLY A 31 11.73 14.16 8.24
CA GLY A 31 11.81 12.72 7.96
C GLY A 31 10.45 12.09 7.68
N VAL A 32 9.43 12.42 8.47
CA VAL A 32 8.06 11.95 8.25
C VAL A 32 7.52 12.46 6.91
N VAL A 33 7.66 13.75 6.62
CA VAL A 33 7.19 14.35 5.36
C VAL A 33 7.89 13.71 4.15
N ALA A 34 9.21 13.48 4.23
CA ALA A 34 9.96 12.84 3.16
C ALA A 34 9.55 11.37 2.94
N ALA A 35 9.29 10.61 4.01
CA ALA A 35 8.81 9.24 3.91
C ALA A 35 7.41 9.18 3.29
N ILE A 36 6.50 10.07 3.69
CA ILE A 36 5.17 10.19 3.10
C ILE A 36 5.27 10.58 1.62
N ALA A 37 6.13 11.55 1.27
CA ALA A 37 6.31 11.98 -0.11
C ALA A 37 6.90 10.86 -1.00
N LEU A 38 7.87 10.09 -0.51
CA LEU A 38 8.43 8.95 -1.24
C LEU A 38 7.43 7.80 -1.36
N ALA A 39 6.65 7.52 -0.32
CA ALA A 39 5.57 6.54 -0.39
C ALA A 39 4.48 6.99 -1.37
N ALA A 40 4.09 8.26 -1.33
CA ALA A 40 3.13 8.86 -2.25
C ALA A 40 3.67 8.97 -3.67
N LEU A 41 4.99 9.05 -3.89
CA LEU A 41 5.58 9.02 -5.22
C LEU A 41 5.67 7.59 -5.77
N TRP A 42 6.01 6.63 -4.90
CA TRP A 42 6.09 5.21 -5.25
C TRP A 42 4.72 4.58 -5.51
N HIS A 43 3.71 4.99 -4.73
CA HIS A 43 2.31 4.59 -4.88
C HIS A 43 1.47 5.65 -5.60
N GLY A 44 2.11 6.65 -6.18
CA GLY A 44 1.47 7.84 -6.69
C GLY A 44 0.81 7.67 -8.05
N PRO A 45 -0.11 8.59 -8.38
CA PRO A 45 -0.93 8.60 -9.60
C PRO A 45 -0.13 8.81 -10.90
N ALA A 46 1.20 8.72 -10.86
CA ALA A 46 2.07 8.76 -12.04
C ALA A 46 2.10 7.38 -12.75
N GLY A 47 0.93 6.82 -13.04
CA GLY A 47 0.61 6.55 -14.44
C GLY A 47 1.08 5.25 -15.08
N ALA A 48 1.09 4.11 -14.40
CA ALA A 48 1.05 2.81 -15.09
C ALA A 48 0.03 1.86 -14.46
N ALA A 49 -0.04 1.85 -13.12
CA ALA A 49 -1.01 1.07 -12.39
C ALA A 49 -2.45 1.53 -12.67
N ASP A 50 -2.73 2.83 -12.56
CA ASP A 50 -4.09 3.36 -12.80
C ASP A 50 -4.55 3.10 -14.23
N ARG A 51 -3.69 3.34 -15.22
CA ARG A 51 -4.01 3.06 -16.64
C ARG A 51 -4.28 1.58 -16.89
N PHE A 52 -3.51 0.70 -16.25
CA PHE A 52 -3.73 -0.73 -16.34
C PHE A 52 -5.02 -1.15 -15.64
N THR A 53 -5.30 -0.61 -14.46
CA THR A 53 -6.55 -0.87 -13.74
C THR A 53 -7.74 -0.39 -14.56
N ASP A 54 -7.71 0.83 -15.11
CA ASP A 54 -8.77 1.37 -15.95
C ASP A 54 -9.03 0.48 -17.17
N GLU A 55 -7.96 -0.05 -17.79
CA GLU A 55 -8.08 -0.97 -18.91
C GLU A 55 -8.73 -2.30 -18.50
N VAL A 56 -8.30 -2.87 -17.36
CA VAL A 56 -8.87 -4.11 -16.81
C VAL A 56 -10.33 -3.91 -16.38
N GLU A 57 -10.66 -2.81 -15.71
CA GLU A 57 -12.04 -2.50 -15.31
C GLU A 57 -12.94 -2.29 -16.52
N ARG A 58 -12.43 -1.64 -17.58
CA ARG A 58 -13.14 -1.54 -18.86
C ARG A 58 -13.39 -2.93 -19.46
N GLY A 59 -12.40 -3.82 -19.44
CA GLY A 59 -12.54 -5.21 -19.91
C GLY A 59 -13.54 -6.03 -19.09
N ILE A 60 -13.56 -5.85 -17.76
CA ILE A 60 -14.55 -6.47 -16.86
C ILE A 60 -15.95 -5.96 -17.21
N ARG A 61 -16.11 -4.64 -17.37
CA ARG A 61 -17.41 -4.04 -17.73
C ARG A 61 -17.90 -4.50 -19.09
N GLN A 62 -17.02 -4.57 -20.09
CA GLN A 62 -17.37 -5.10 -21.41
C GLN A 62 -17.82 -6.56 -21.35
N THR A 63 -17.14 -7.39 -20.56
CA THR A 63 -17.54 -8.78 -20.33
C THR A 63 -18.92 -8.85 -19.68
N ILE A 64 -19.17 -8.08 -18.62
CA ILE A 64 -20.48 -8.06 -17.93
C ILE A 64 -21.61 -7.63 -18.88
N VAL A 65 -21.37 -6.62 -19.71
CA VAL A 65 -22.32 -6.15 -20.72
C VAL A 65 -22.56 -7.21 -21.80
N TYR A 66 -21.50 -7.89 -22.26
CA TYR A 66 -21.60 -8.96 -23.26
C TYR A 66 -22.47 -10.13 -22.79
N TRP A 67 -22.46 -10.43 -21.49
CA TRP A 67 -23.28 -11.48 -20.89
C TRP A 67 -24.69 -11.01 -20.49
N GLU A 68 -25.09 -9.77 -20.82
CA GLU A 68 -26.42 -9.21 -20.56
C GLU A 68 -26.82 -9.14 -19.07
N ILE A 69 -25.84 -8.99 -18.16
CA ILE A 69 -26.09 -8.90 -16.70
C ILE A 69 -25.70 -7.49 -16.17
N PRO A 70 -26.36 -6.41 -16.62
CA PRO A 70 -25.93 -5.03 -16.30
C PRO A 70 -26.12 -4.64 -14.83
N GLN A 71 -26.84 -5.44 -14.05
CA GLN A 71 -27.10 -5.20 -12.64
C GLN A 71 -25.91 -5.60 -11.74
N VAL A 72 -24.91 -6.28 -12.31
CA VAL A 72 -23.71 -6.72 -11.62
C VAL A 72 -22.62 -5.68 -11.80
N ASN A 73 -22.08 -5.19 -10.69
CA ASN A 73 -20.92 -4.32 -10.66
C ASN A 73 -19.66 -5.15 -10.39
N GLY A 74 -18.64 -4.94 -11.20
CA GLY A 74 -17.31 -5.51 -11.01
C GLY A 74 -16.29 -4.39 -10.80
N HIS A 75 -15.50 -4.51 -9.74
CA HIS A 75 -14.40 -3.58 -9.45
C HIS A 75 -13.11 -4.35 -9.20
N LEU A 76 -11.98 -3.78 -9.62
CA LEU A 76 -10.68 -4.38 -9.37
C LEU A 76 -10.17 -3.93 -8.00
N HIS A 77 -10.01 -4.88 -7.08
CA HIS A 77 -9.40 -4.61 -5.80
C HIS A 77 -7.89 -4.37 -5.98
N HIS A 78 -7.44 -3.19 -5.57
CA HIS A 78 -6.02 -2.83 -5.58
C HIS A 78 -5.31 -3.49 -4.41
N GLY A 79 -4.61 -4.59 -4.67
CA GLY A 79 -3.63 -5.21 -3.76
C GLY A 79 -2.22 -5.08 -4.32
N PRO A 80 -1.17 -4.98 -3.48
CA PRO A 80 0.21 -4.78 -3.93
C PRO A 80 0.79 -6.01 -4.66
N LEU A 81 0.17 -7.18 -4.50
CA LEU A 81 0.65 -8.45 -5.05
C LEU A 81 -0.47 -9.30 -5.69
N THR A 82 -1.74 -9.01 -5.45
CA THR A 82 -2.88 -9.80 -5.96
C THR A 82 -3.95 -8.87 -6.51
N ARG A 83 -4.23 -9.03 -7.82
CA ARG A 83 -5.28 -8.28 -8.52
C ARG A 83 -6.53 -9.12 -8.51
N ARG A 84 -7.44 -8.84 -7.57
CA ARG A 84 -8.67 -9.60 -7.39
C ARG A 84 -9.86 -8.78 -7.89
N ALA A 85 -10.65 -9.34 -8.80
CA ALA A 85 -11.92 -8.75 -9.18
C ALA A 85 -12.98 -9.08 -8.12
N ILE A 86 -13.67 -8.06 -7.62
CA ILE A 86 -14.78 -8.21 -6.70
C ILE A 86 -16.05 -7.93 -7.48
N LEU A 87 -16.93 -8.93 -7.55
CA LEU A 87 -18.23 -8.84 -8.19
C LEU A 87 -19.32 -8.66 -7.12
N SER A 88 -20.32 -7.82 -7.41
CA SER A 88 -21.44 -7.53 -6.51
C SER A 88 -22.71 -7.26 -7.32
N GLY A 89 -23.87 -7.64 -6.80
CA GLY A 89 -25.16 -7.40 -7.46
C GLY A 89 -26.19 -8.52 -7.23
N PRO A 90 -27.39 -8.38 -7.81
CA PRO A 90 -28.41 -9.43 -7.81
C PRO A 90 -28.07 -10.46 -8.89
N ALA A 91 -27.47 -11.57 -8.48
CA ALA A 91 -27.25 -12.75 -9.31
C ALA A 91 -27.54 -14.01 -8.48
N ASP A 92 -27.98 -15.09 -9.12
CA ASP A 92 -28.13 -16.40 -8.48
C ASP A 92 -26.78 -17.10 -8.28
N ASP A 93 -26.73 -18.18 -7.50
CA ASP A 93 -25.46 -18.85 -7.16
C ASP A 93 -24.76 -19.47 -8.38
N PHE A 94 -25.51 -19.89 -9.38
CA PHE A 94 -24.95 -20.39 -10.63
C PHE A 94 -24.29 -19.26 -11.42
N GLN A 95 -25.01 -18.16 -11.65
CA GLN A 95 -24.50 -16.96 -12.30
C GLN A 95 -23.27 -16.40 -11.58
N ARG A 96 -23.27 -16.36 -10.24
CA ARG A 96 -22.13 -15.89 -9.44
C ARG A 96 -20.87 -16.71 -9.69
N SER A 97 -20.99 -18.04 -9.65
CA SER A 97 -19.86 -18.94 -9.84
C SER A 97 -19.33 -18.91 -11.28
N GLN A 98 -20.23 -18.89 -12.27
CA GLN A 98 -19.88 -18.78 -13.69
C GLN A 98 -19.21 -17.44 -14.00
N LEU A 99 -19.79 -16.32 -13.57
CA LEU A 99 -19.21 -15.00 -13.77
C LEU A 99 -17.84 -14.88 -13.10
N ALA A 100 -17.67 -15.38 -11.87
CA ALA A 100 -16.36 -15.40 -11.23
C ALA A 100 -15.34 -16.21 -12.06
N GLN A 101 -15.75 -17.37 -12.59
CA GLN A 101 -14.89 -18.18 -13.44
C GLN A 101 -14.50 -17.45 -14.74
N TYR A 102 -15.44 -16.82 -15.44
CA TYR A 102 -15.14 -16.06 -16.66
C TYR A 102 -14.29 -14.83 -16.40
N ILE A 103 -14.59 -14.05 -15.36
CA ILE A 103 -13.83 -12.85 -15.02
C ILE A 103 -12.39 -13.20 -14.60
N SER A 104 -12.17 -14.39 -14.01
CA SER A 104 -10.82 -14.85 -13.69
C SER A 104 -9.95 -15.13 -14.93
N GLN A 105 -10.56 -15.25 -16.12
CA GLN A 105 -9.85 -15.43 -17.40
C GLN A 105 -9.50 -14.09 -18.08
N VAL A 106 -10.00 -12.96 -17.57
CA VAL A 106 -9.68 -11.63 -18.11
C VAL A 106 -8.19 -11.34 -17.89
N PRO A 107 -7.43 -10.95 -18.94
CA PRO A 107 -6.03 -10.61 -18.80
C PRO A 107 -5.80 -9.57 -17.70
N GLY A 108 -4.94 -9.90 -16.72
CA GLY A 108 -4.64 -9.01 -15.61
C GLY A 108 -5.42 -9.27 -14.32
N VAL A 109 -6.44 -10.14 -14.35
CA VAL A 109 -7.17 -10.61 -13.17
C VAL A 109 -6.53 -11.91 -12.67
N SER A 110 -6.14 -11.95 -11.39
CA SER A 110 -5.55 -13.15 -10.76
C SER A 110 -6.60 -14.07 -10.11
N SER A 111 -7.69 -13.48 -9.63
CA SER A 111 -8.83 -14.19 -9.04
C SER A 111 -10.06 -13.31 -9.10
N ALA A 112 -11.24 -13.91 -9.15
CA ALA A 112 -12.50 -13.20 -9.02
C ALA A 112 -13.33 -13.84 -7.91
N SER A 113 -14.00 -13.01 -7.12
CA SER A 113 -14.86 -13.47 -6.02
C SER A 113 -16.09 -12.59 -5.90
N TRP A 114 -17.20 -13.20 -5.49
CA TRP A 114 -18.40 -12.44 -5.13
C TRP A 114 -18.26 -11.87 -3.73
N SER A 115 -18.59 -10.60 -3.54
CA SER A 115 -18.70 -10.00 -2.21
C SER A 115 -19.98 -9.17 -2.10
N ALA A 116 -20.72 -9.37 -1.01
CA ALA A 116 -21.83 -8.50 -0.65
C ALA A 116 -21.36 -7.17 -0.03
N THR A 117 -20.12 -7.12 0.44
CA THR A 117 -19.54 -5.97 1.14
C THR A 117 -18.36 -5.45 0.31
N ALA A 118 -18.55 -4.32 -0.36
CA ALA A 118 -17.64 -3.80 -1.38
C ALA A 118 -16.34 -3.15 -0.85
N ALA A 119 -15.95 -3.35 0.41
CA ALA A 119 -14.88 -2.57 1.03
C ALA A 119 -13.74 -3.45 1.56
N GLY A 120 -12.71 -3.64 0.75
CA GLY A 120 -11.37 -3.91 1.28
C GLY A 120 -10.71 -2.62 1.76
N ILE A 121 -9.67 -2.74 2.59
CA ILE A 121 -8.93 -1.59 3.11
C ILE A 121 -8.20 -0.90 1.94
N PRO A 122 -8.30 0.43 1.76
CA PRO A 122 -7.66 1.12 0.64
C PRO A 122 -6.14 0.92 0.66
N LEU A 123 -5.55 0.59 -0.50
CA LEU A 123 -4.10 0.32 -0.66
C LEU A 123 -3.22 1.47 -0.13
N ILE A 124 -3.68 2.71 -0.25
CA ILE A 124 -2.98 3.89 0.26
C ILE A 124 -2.82 3.79 1.78
N VAL A 125 -3.82 3.28 2.49
CA VAL A 125 -3.79 3.09 3.95
C VAL A 125 -2.81 1.98 4.32
N GLU A 126 -2.79 0.87 3.58
CA GLU A 126 -1.86 -0.24 3.81
C GLU A 126 -0.40 0.18 3.54
N GLY A 127 -0.16 0.84 2.40
CA GLY A 127 1.16 1.38 2.02
C GLY A 127 1.65 2.44 3.01
N ALA A 128 0.76 3.34 3.44
CA ALA A 128 1.07 4.32 4.48
C ALA A 128 1.46 3.63 5.79
N GLY A 129 0.72 2.60 6.22
CA GLY A 129 1.02 1.82 7.42
C GLY A 129 2.41 1.17 7.38
N VAL A 130 2.76 0.51 6.27
CA VAL A 130 4.07 -0.13 6.09
C VAL A 130 5.21 0.90 6.08
N ALA A 131 5.00 2.05 5.44
CA ALA A 131 5.97 3.14 5.45
C ALA A 131 6.18 3.72 6.86
N LEU A 132 5.09 3.88 7.62
CA LEU A 132 5.10 4.37 9.00
C LEU A 132 5.85 3.39 9.92
N LEU A 133 5.61 2.08 9.77
CA LEU A 133 6.33 1.05 10.51
C LEU A 133 7.83 1.05 10.19
N GLY A 134 8.21 1.16 8.92
CA GLY A 134 9.62 1.25 8.51
C GLY A 134 10.32 2.48 9.11
N PHE A 135 9.64 3.63 9.12
CA PHE A 135 10.15 4.86 9.76
C PHE A 135 10.35 4.69 11.27
N LEU A 136 9.34 4.16 11.98
CA LEU A 136 9.43 3.91 13.43
C LEU A 136 10.56 2.93 13.77
N PHE A 137 10.75 1.90 12.94
CA PHE A 137 11.82 0.93 13.13
C PHE A 137 13.21 1.55 12.94
N GLY A 138 13.39 2.42 11.93
CA GLY A 138 14.62 3.18 11.74
C GLY A 138 14.93 4.11 12.92
N LEU A 139 13.90 4.77 13.45
CA LEU A 139 14.01 5.65 14.62
C LEU A 139 14.39 4.86 15.89
N PHE A 140 13.80 3.69 16.09
CA PHE A 140 14.16 2.77 17.17
C PHE A 140 15.62 2.31 17.07
N GLY A 141 16.10 1.95 15.87
CA GLY A 141 17.49 1.58 15.65
C GLY A 141 18.47 2.73 15.97
N ALA A 142 18.14 3.96 15.56
CA ALA A 142 18.93 5.14 15.89
C ALA A 142 18.97 5.41 17.42
N TYR A 143 17.83 5.22 18.10
CA TYR A 143 17.73 5.34 19.56
C TYR A 143 18.60 4.33 20.31
N LEU A 144 18.56 3.05 19.91
CA LEU A 144 19.41 2.02 20.50
C LEU A 144 20.90 2.32 20.33
N ARG A 145 21.30 2.84 19.16
CA ARG A 145 22.69 3.25 18.91
C ARG A 145 23.11 4.40 19.83
N ASP A 146 22.23 5.38 20.07
CA ASP A 146 22.52 6.49 20.98
C ASP A 146 22.66 6.01 22.44
N ILE A 147 21.78 5.10 22.91
CA ILE A 147 21.92 4.48 24.23
C ILE A 147 23.26 3.77 24.35
N ARG A 148 23.62 2.93 23.37
CA ARG A 148 24.90 2.21 23.37
C ARG A 148 26.08 3.17 23.45
N ARG A 149 26.02 4.29 22.73
CA ARG A 149 27.08 5.30 22.73
C ARG A 149 27.24 5.96 24.10
N ARG A 150 26.13 6.29 24.77
CA ARG A 150 26.12 6.86 26.13
C ARG A 150 26.61 5.86 27.17
N TYR A 151 26.19 4.60 27.04
CA TYR A 151 26.64 3.53 27.93
C TYR A 151 28.16 3.31 27.80
N ASN A 152 28.70 3.20 26.59
CA ASN A 152 30.14 3.07 26.40
C ASN A 152 30.94 4.29 26.89
N ALA A 153 30.37 5.50 26.80
CA ALA A 153 31.01 6.68 27.37
C ALA A 153 31.08 6.66 28.90
N GLN A 154 30.20 5.90 29.57
CA GLN A 154 30.18 5.74 31.03
C GLN A 154 31.19 4.74 31.57
N TRP A 155 31.92 4.00 30.72
CA TRP A 155 32.91 3.00 31.15
C TRP A 155 34.35 3.36 30.76
N ASN A 156 34.56 4.58 30.24
CA ASN A 156 35.87 5.09 29.82
C ASN A 156 36.45 6.13 30.82
N TRP A 157 36.02 6.10 32.08
CA TRP A 157 36.64 6.84 33.18
C TRP A 157 37.44 5.91 34.07
#